data_AF-A0A225UFD6-F1
#
_entry.id   AF-A0A225UFD6-F1
#
_cell.length_a   1.000
_cell.length_b   1.000
_cell.length_c   1.000
_cell.angle_alpha   90.00
_cell.angle_beta   90.00
_cell.angle_gamma   90.00
#
_symmetry.space_group_name_H-M   'P 1'
#
loop_
_entity.id
_entity.type
_entity.pdbx_description
1 polymer ?
#
loop_
_entity_poly.entity_id
_entity_poly.type
_entity_poly.pdbx_seq_one_letter_code
_entity_poly.pdbx_strand_id
1 'polypeptide(L)'
;MSAVDDVAARIERLDETRAVKTAQLRHLQHELRYNSVAGVDERLDNGQSVARLDVKVEAGRNMLFKAGFLSGQRTYVRVTVEVVEQLQSTTVMEHKMTPKTPVGYTPRWNEMLQFVGLPAAVGTVRIDVMQEERIGADEVVGTVLLPLQKLHNQRPMAKWHVLKKHDKDTIGEILLSCSFQRSPISALELELELLQNQANELH
;
A
#
# COMPACT_ATOMS: atom_id res chain seq x y z
N MET A 1 5.40 -12.60 42.09
CA MET A 1 6.26 -12.11 40.99
C MET A 1 6.39 -10.61 41.18
N SER A 2 7.60 -10.11 41.35
CA SER A 2 7.86 -8.70 41.64
C SER A 2 7.71 -7.85 40.37
N ALA A 3 7.23 -6.62 40.49
CA ALA A 3 7.20 -5.67 39.36
C ALA A 3 8.59 -5.42 38.75
N VAL A 4 9.66 -5.62 39.53
CA VAL A 4 11.05 -5.51 39.08
C VAL A 4 11.45 -6.67 38.16
N ASP A 5 10.96 -7.88 38.41
CA ASP A 5 11.25 -9.06 37.58
C ASP A 5 10.58 -8.93 36.20
N ASP A 6 9.41 -8.30 36.14
CA ASP A 6 8.67 -8.06 34.89
C ASP A 6 9.35 -6.99 34.02
N VAL A 7 9.94 -5.95 34.64
CA VAL A 7 10.71 -4.92 33.93
C VAL A 7 12.01 -5.50 33.37
N ALA A 8 12.76 -6.28 34.17
CA ALA A 8 14.00 -6.93 33.71
C ALA A 8 13.76 -7.88 32.53
N ALA A 9 12.72 -8.74 32.61
CA ALA A 9 12.34 -9.63 31.52
C ALA A 9 11.82 -8.88 30.28
N ARG A 10 11.30 -7.65 30.44
CA ARG A 10 10.90 -6.79 29.31
C ARG A 10 12.12 -6.17 28.63
N ILE A 11 13.12 -5.72 29.38
CA ILE A 11 14.38 -5.17 28.84
C ILE A 11 15.11 -6.25 28.04
N GLU A 12 15.25 -7.47 28.60
CA GLU A 12 15.90 -8.59 27.91
C GLU A 12 15.25 -8.90 26.55
N ARG A 13 13.90 -8.97 26.51
CA ARG A 13 13.15 -9.16 25.25
C ARG A 13 13.37 -8.03 24.24
N LEU A 14 13.48 -6.79 24.70
CA LEU A 14 13.76 -5.65 23.81
C LEU A 14 15.17 -5.72 23.24
N ASP A 15 16.16 -6.08 24.05
CA ASP A 15 17.55 -6.23 23.60
C ASP A 15 17.70 -7.39 22.62
N GLU A 16 17.07 -8.54 22.88
CA GLU A 16 17.02 -9.66 21.94
C GLU A 16 16.40 -9.24 20.59
N THR A 17 15.26 -8.55 20.64
CA THR A 17 14.59 -8.03 19.44
C THR A 17 15.49 -7.05 18.68
N ARG A 18 16.17 -6.15 19.39
CA ARG A 18 17.10 -5.18 18.79
C ARG A 18 18.29 -5.89 18.14
N ALA A 19 18.85 -6.93 18.77
CA ALA A 19 19.97 -7.69 18.22
C ALA A 19 19.59 -8.39 16.91
N VAL A 20 18.42 -9.04 16.86
CA VAL A 20 17.87 -9.68 15.65
C VAL A 20 17.67 -8.66 14.54
N LYS A 21 17.02 -7.53 14.84
CA LYS A 21 16.77 -6.46 13.86
C LYS A 21 18.05 -5.80 13.37
N THR A 22 19.05 -5.64 14.23
CA THR A 22 20.38 -5.13 13.87
C THR A 22 21.10 -6.08 12.89
N ALA A 23 21.04 -7.38 13.15
CA ALA A 23 21.61 -8.38 12.24
C ALA A 23 20.90 -8.38 10.88
N GLN A 24 19.56 -8.27 10.88
CA GLN A 24 18.77 -8.14 9.67
C GLN A 24 19.12 -6.88 8.87
N LEU A 25 19.25 -5.73 9.53
CA LEU A 25 19.65 -4.48 8.89
C LEU A 25 21.03 -4.60 8.22
N ARG A 26 22.01 -5.17 8.93
CA ARG A 26 23.34 -5.41 8.36
C ARG A 26 23.25 -6.29 7.12
N HIS A 27 22.47 -7.37 7.17
CA HIS A 27 22.29 -8.24 6.01
C HIS A 27 21.70 -7.48 4.82
N LEU A 28 20.62 -6.71 5.01
CA LEU A 28 20.03 -5.90 3.95
C LEU A 28 20.99 -4.86 3.38
N GLN A 29 21.83 -4.23 4.21
CA GLN A 29 22.83 -3.27 3.76
C GLN A 29 23.94 -3.89 2.88
N HIS A 30 24.12 -5.22 2.90
CA HIS A 30 25.03 -5.92 1.99
C HIS A 30 24.35 -6.28 0.65
N GLU A 31 23.02 -6.26 0.58
CA GLU A 31 22.26 -6.64 -0.62
C GLU A 31 21.63 -5.45 -1.32
N LEU A 32 21.33 -4.39 -0.59
CA LEU A 32 20.55 -3.26 -1.03
C LEU A 32 21.31 -1.95 -0.85
N ARG A 33 21.00 -0.98 -1.70
CA ARG A 33 21.37 0.42 -1.52
C ARG A 33 20.14 1.29 -1.68
N TYR A 34 20.11 2.41 -0.96
CA TYR A 34 19.09 3.42 -1.17
C TYR A 34 19.43 4.28 -2.39
N ASN A 35 18.53 4.34 -3.38
CA ASN A 35 18.61 5.30 -4.48
C ASN A 35 17.91 6.60 -4.06
N SER A 36 18.70 7.66 -3.83
CA SER A 36 18.18 8.96 -3.39
C SER A 36 17.35 9.69 -4.44
N VAL A 37 17.57 9.40 -5.73
CA VAL A 37 16.83 10.01 -6.84
C VAL A 37 15.45 9.37 -6.98
N ALA A 38 15.40 8.04 -6.97
CA ALA A 38 14.15 7.30 -7.06
C ALA A 38 13.38 7.26 -5.72
N GLY A 39 14.08 7.42 -4.59
CA GLY A 39 13.51 7.38 -3.25
C GLY A 39 13.17 5.97 -2.75
N VAL A 40 13.76 4.94 -3.36
CA VAL A 40 13.53 3.51 -3.10
C VAL A 40 14.85 2.76 -2.90
N ASP A 41 14.80 1.61 -2.23
CA ASP A 41 15.93 0.68 -2.19
C ASP A 41 16.03 -0.11 -3.50
N GLU A 42 17.25 -0.34 -3.96
CA GLU A 42 17.61 -1.15 -5.12
C GLU A 42 18.56 -2.26 -4.71
N ARG A 43 18.49 -3.41 -5.39
CA ARG A 43 19.48 -4.48 -5.21
C ARG A 43 20.83 -4.08 -5.79
N LEU A 44 21.91 -4.42 -5.10
CA LEU A 44 23.27 -4.14 -5.52
C LEU A 44 23.72 -4.97 -6.73
N ASP A 45 23.16 -6.16 -6.91
CA ASP A 45 23.53 -7.10 -7.97
C ASP A 45 23.01 -6.70 -9.36
N ASN A 46 21.79 -6.16 -9.43
CA ASN A 46 21.09 -5.90 -10.69
C ASN A 46 20.46 -4.50 -10.80
N GLY A 47 20.52 -3.68 -9.73
CA GLY A 47 19.96 -2.33 -9.70
C GLY A 47 18.43 -2.28 -9.70
N GLN A 48 17.73 -3.41 -9.57
CA GLN A 48 16.27 -3.42 -9.55
C GLN A 48 15.72 -2.93 -8.22
N SER A 49 14.66 -2.13 -8.28
CA SER A 49 13.92 -1.70 -7.10
C SER A 49 13.36 -2.90 -6.33
N VAL A 50 13.40 -2.80 -5.00
CA VAL A 50 12.70 -3.73 -4.09
C VAL A 50 11.45 -3.12 -3.46
N ALA A 51 11.04 -1.93 -3.92
CA ALA A 51 9.87 -1.26 -3.40
C ALA A 51 8.60 -2.06 -3.65
N ARG A 52 7.74 -2.10 -2.63
CA ARG A 52 6.51 -2.89 -2.64
C ARG A 52 5.33 -2.05 -2.16
N LEU A 53 4.23 -2.12 -2.91
CA LEU A 53 2.94 -1.56 -2.53
C LEU A 53 1.93 -2.69 -2.38
N ASP A 54 1.33 -2.80 -1.19
CA ASP A 54 0.17 -3.64 -0.95
C ASP A 54 -1.08 -2.78 -0.89
N VAL A 55 -2.09 -3.11 -1.70
CA VAL A 55 -3.40 -2.46 -1.70
C VAL A 55 -4.46 -3.51 -1.38
N LYS A 56 -5.02 -3.44 -0.18
CA LYS A 56 -6.15 -4.27 0.23
C LYS A 56 -7.45 -3.55 -0.07
N VAL A 57 -8.22 -4.12 -0.98
CA VAL A 57 -9.56 -3.66 -1.37
C VAL A 57 -10.59 -4.46 -0.58
N GLU A 58 -11.17 -3.86 0.44
CA GLU A 58 -12.05 -4.60 1.36
C GLU A 58 -13.50 -4.57 0.88
N ALA A 59 -14.10 -3.39 0.84
CA ALA A 59 -15.53 -3.25 0.61
C ALA A 59 -15.89 -1.90 0.00
N GLY A 60 -17.09 -1.83 -0.57
CA GLY A 60 -17.76 -0.60 -0.94
C GLY A 60 -18.97 -0.34 -0.06
N ARG A 61 -19.40 0.92 0.02
CA ARG A 61 -20.72 1.30 0.53
C ARG A 61 -21.28 2.46 -0.27
N ASN A 62 -22.60 2.59 -0.23
CA ASN A 62 -23.33 3.63 -0.95
C ASN A 62 -23.07 3.64 -2.46
N MET A 63 -22.82 2.45 -3.04
CA MET A 63 -22.47 2.33 -4.45
C MET A 63 -23.69 2.55 -5.34
N LEU A 64 -23.51 3.40 -6.36
CA LEU A 64 -24.52 3.70 -7.37
C LEU A 64 -24.08 3.16 -8.73
N PHE A 65 -24.62 2.00 -9.10
CA PHE A 65 -24.41 1.36 -10.39
C PHE A 65 -25.44 1.83 -11.41
N LYS A 66 -25.07 1.85 -12.69
CA LYS A 66 -26.05 2.09 -13.76
C LYS A 66 -26.98 0.90 -13.91
N ALA A 67 -28.26 1.21 -14.18
CA ALA A 67 -29.32 0.23 -14.44
C ALA A 67 -29.73 0.20 -15.93
N GLY A 68 -28.78 0.50 -16.84
CA GLY A 68 -29.05 0.57 -18.27
C GLY A 68 -29.16 -0.80 -18.94
N PHE A 69 -29.69 -0.83 -20.17
CA PHE A 69 -29.76 -2.05 -20.99
C PHE A 69 -28.38 -2.68 -21.23
N LEU A 70 -27.35 -1.84 -21.38
CA LEU A 70 -25.96 -2.27 -21.57
C LEU A 70 -25.27 -2.61 -20.26
N SER A 71 -25.83 -2.21 -19.12
CA SER A 71 -25.18 -2.40 -17.83
C SER A 71 -25.11 -3.88 -17.45
N GLY A 72 -23.88 -4.34 -17.23
CA GLY A 72 -23.59 -5.64 -16.66
C GLY A 72 -23.95 -5.72 -15.19
N GLN A 73 -24.01 -6.94 -14.69
CA GLN A 73 -24.42 -7.25 -13.31
C GLN A 73 -23.23 -7.53 -12.40
N ARG A 74 -22.02 -7.20 -12.85
CA ARG A 74 -20.77 -7.44 -12.12
C ARG A 74 -20.02 -6.13 -11.90
N THR A 75 -19.34 -6.05 -10.77
CA THR A 75 -18.43 -4.97 -10.39
C THR A 75 -17.10 -5.54 -9.91
N TYR A 76 -16.03 -4.80 -10.14
CA TYR A 76 -14.69 -5.11 -9.65
C TYR A 76 -13.95 -3.81 -9.41
N VAL A 77 -12.81 -3.89 -8.74
CA VAL A 77 -11.94 -2.73 -8.52
C VAL A 77 -10.67 -2.91 -9.33
N ARG A 78 -10.33 -1.89 -10.11
CA ARG A 78 -9.07 -1.80 -10.84
C ARG A 78 -8.15 -0.85 -10.09
N VAL A 79 -6.97 -1.32 -9.73
CA VAL A 79 -5.91 -0.51 -9.11
C VAL A 79 -4.82 -0.32 -10.13
N THR A 80 -4.55 0.93 -10.50
CA THR A 80 -3.49 1.34 -11.40
C THR A 80 -2.46 2.13 -10.62
N VAL A 81 -1.20 1.73 -10.70
CA VAL A 81 -0.07 2.43 -10.10
C VAL A 81 0.70 3.11 -11.21
N GLU A 82 0.84 4.42 -11.10
CA GLU A 82 1.60 5.24 -12.03
C GLU A 82 2.79 5.85 -11.28
N VAL A 83 3.99 5.53 -11.73
CA VAL A 83 5.24 6.00 -11.14
C VAL A 83 6.03 6.76 -12.19
N VAL A 84 6.54 7.93 -11.81
CA VAL A 84 7.35 8.77 -12.70
C VAL A 84 8.82 8.56 -12.35
N GLU A 85 9.56 7.90 -13.24
CA GLU A 85 10.99 7.72 -13.10
C GLU A 85 11.71 8.99 -13.59
N GLN A 86 12.16 9.82 -12.65
CA GLN A 86 12.73 11.14 -12.95
C GLN A 86 13.99 11.09 -13.84
N LEU A 87 14.80 10.04 -13.71
CA LEU A 87 16.05 9.88 -14.45
C LEU A 87 15.83 9.57 -15.93
N GLN A 88 14.78 8.79 -16.24
CA GLN A 88 14.53 8.31 -17.60
C GLN A 88 13.32 9.00 -18.24
N SER A 89 12.59 9.84 -17.50
CA SER A 89 11.30 10.40 -17.91
C SER A 89 10.31 9.33 -18.36
N THR A 90 10.46 8.11 -17.83
CA THR A 90 9.60 6.96 -18.15
C THR A 90 8.50 6.87 -17.12
N THR A 91 7.26 6.81 -17.57
CA THR A 91 6.11 6.51 -16.71
C THR A 91 5.89 5.01 -16.71
N VAL A 92 6.11 4.37 -15.56
CA VAL A 92 5.75 2.97 -15.37
C VAL A 92 4.31 2.91 -14.88
N MET A 93 3.47 2.20 -15.64
CA MET A 93 2.07 1.95 -15.31
C MET A 93 1.82 0.46 -15.20
N GLU A 94 1.49 0.01 -13.99
CA GLU A 94 1.02 -1.36 -13.75
C GLU A 94 -0.43 -1.29 -13.25
N HIS A 95 -1.28 -2.22 -13.68
CA HIS A 95 -2.63 -2.32 -13.14
C HIS A 95 -2.98 -3.76 -12.76
N LYS A 96 -3.75 -3.90 -11.69
CA LYS A 96 -4.33 -5.16 -11.22
C LYS A 96 -5.80 -4.98 -10.95
N MET A 97 -6.55 -6.08 -10.94
CA MET A 97 -7.99 -6.05 -10.70
C MET A 97 -8.40 -7.11 -9.70
N THR A 98 -9.41 -6.79 -8.90
CA THR A 98 -10.05 -7.77 -8.03
C THR A 98 -10.92 -8.73 -8.84
N PRO A 99 -11.30 -9.89 -8.28
CA PRO A 99 -12.36 -10.71 -8.85
C PRO A 99 -13.67 -9.92 -9.02
N LYS A 100 -14.44 -10.28 -10.05
CA LYS A 100 -15.76 -9.71 -10.32
C LYS A 100 -16.80 -10.23 -9.34
N THR A 101 -17.52 -9.34 -8.67
CA THR A 101 -18.62 -9.65 -7.74
C THR A 101 -19.94 -9.06 -8.26
N PRO A 102 -21.11 -9.54 -7.83
CA PRO A 102 -22.38 -8.94 -8.24
C PRO A 102 -22.46 -7.46 -7.86
N VAL A 103 -23.09 -6.64 -8.70
CA VAL A 103 -23.41 -5.25 -8.33
C VAL A 103 -24.34 -5.22 -7.12
N GLY A 104 -24.17 -4.22 -6.26
CA GLY A 104 -24.98 -4.07 -5.06
C GLY A 104 -24.53 -2.86 -4.25
N TYR A 105 -25.35 -2.37 -3.32
CA TYR A 105 -25.04 -1.13 -2.60
C TYR A 105 -23.78 -1.22 -1.71
N THR A 106 -23.45 -2.42 -1.26
CA THR A 106 -22.32 -2.71 -0.36
C THR A 106 -21.50 -3.93 -0.83
N PRO A 107 -20.80 -3.85 -1.97
CA PRO A 107 -20.02 -4.97 -2.48
C PRO A 107 -18.82 -5.25 -1.55
N ARG A 108 -18.38 -6.51 -1.51
CA ARG A 108 -17.19 -6.93 -0.75
C ARG A 108 -16.24 -7.67 -1.70
N TRP A 109 -14.99 -7.26 -1.69
CA TRP A 109 -13.93 -7.89 -2.49
C TRP A 109 -12.94 -8.63 -1.61
N ASN A 110 -12.53 -8.02 -0.49
CA ASN A 110 -11.55 -8.57 0.45
C ASN A 110 -10.27 -9.09 -0.23
N GLU A 111 -9.79 -8.36 -1.23
CA GLU A 111 -8.69 -8.79 -2.08
C GLU A 111 -7.43 -7.98 -1.78
N MET A 112 -6.26 -8.63 -1.76
CA MET A 112 -4.97 -7.96 -1.63
C MET A 112 -4.23 -7.96 -2.97
N LEU A 113 -4.02 -6.78 -3.53
CA LEU A 113 -3.26 -6.57 -4.76
C LEU A 113 -1.85 -6.10 -4.40
N GLN A 114 -0.84 -6.85 -4.83
CA GLN A 114 0.57 -6.56 -4.53
C GLN A 114 1.29 -6.06 -5.77
N PHE A 115 2.00 -4.94 -5.67
CA PHE A 115 2.86 -4.38 -6.72
C PHE A 115 4.29 -4.40 -6.21
N VAL A 116 5.22 -4.91 -7.00
CA VAL A 116 6.61 -5.18 -6.57
C VAL A 116 7.57 -4.60 -7.60
N GLY A 117 8.70 -4.07 -7.14
CA GLY A 117 9.70 -3.47 -8.02
C GLY A 117 9.30 -2.11 -8.55
N LEU A 118 8.52 -1.34 -7.78
CA LEU A 118 8.13 0.01 -8.18
C LEU A 118 9.36 0.90 -8.33
N PRO A 119 9.59 1.54 -9.49
CA PRO A 119 10.88 2.15 -9.82
C PRO A 119 11.15 3.46 -9.07
N ALA A 120 10.13 4.06 -8.43
CA ALA A 120 10.29 5.26 -7.62
C ALA A 120 9.21 5.35 -6.53
N ALA A 121 9.48 6.18 -5.52
CA ALA A 121 8.57 6.45 -4.42
C ALA A 121 7.55 7.57 -4.72
N VAL A 122 7.69 8.22 -5.88
CA VAL A 122 6.83 9.32 -6.32
C VAL A 122 5.90 8.83 -7.42
N GLY A 123 4.61 8.87 -7.15
CA GLY A 123 3.59 8.40 -8.08
C GLY A 123 2.19 8.47 -7.49
N THR A 124 1.23 7.95 -8.24
CA THR A 124 -0.18 7.94 -7.87
C THR A 124 -0.74 6.53 -7.97
N VAL A 125 -1.48 6.11 -6.94
CA VAL A 125 -2.33 4.92 -6.97
C VAL A 125 -3.74 5.38 -7.31
N ARG A 126 -4.22 4.97 -8.48
CA ARG A 126 -5.59 5.17 -8.93
C ARG A 126 -6.40 3.91 -8.65
N ILE A 127 -7.50 4.06 -7.92
CA ILE A 127 -8.46 3.01 -7.63
C ILE A 127 -9.76 3.33 -8.33
N ASP A 128 -10.12 2.56 -9.35
CA ASP A 128 -11.39 2.67 -10.07
C ASP A 128 -12.34 1.54 -9.62
N VAL A 129 -13.53 1.90 -9.15
CA VAL A 129 -14.65 0.95 -9.05
C VAL A 129 -15.28 0.85 -10.43
N MET A 130 -15.27 -0.36 -10.98
CA MET A 130 -15.72 -0.65 -12.33
C MET A 130 -17.07 -1.37 -12.29
N GLN A 131 -17.92 -1.10 -13.28
CA GLN A 131 -19.10 -1.90 -13.61
C GLN A 131 -18.89 -2.51 -14.99
N GLU A 132 -19.09 -3.82 -15.09
CA GLU A 132 -19.03 -4.50 -16.38
C GLU A 132 -20.10 -3.94 -17.31
N GLU A 133 -19.77 -3.76 -18.59
CA GLU A 133 -20.75 -3.45 -19.64
C GLU A 133 -20.92 -4.67 -20.55
N ARG A 134 -22.14 -4.93 -21.00
CA ARG A 134 -22.45 -6.05 -21.91
C ARG A 134 -21.81 -5.85 -23.28
N ILE A 135 -21.62 -4.59 -23.68
CA ILE A 135 -21.02 -4.18 -24.95
C ILE A 135 -20.16 -2.96 -24.68
N GLY A 136 -18.92 -2.99 -25.17
CA GLY A 136 -17.99 -1.87 -25.07
C GLY A 136 -17.07 -1.96 -23.85
N ALA A 137 -16.52 -0.81 -23.44
CA ALA A 137 -15.63 -0.72 -22.30
C ALA A 137 -16.42 -0.63 -21.00
N ASP A 138 -15.92 -1.29 -19.96
CA ASP A 138 -16.48 -1.25 -18.61
C ASP A 138 -16.54 0.19 -18.07
N GLU A 139 -17.61 0.49 -17.35
CA GLU A 139 -17.87 1.82 -16.82
C GLU A 139 -17.15 2.08 -15.49
N VAL A 140 -16.55 3.26 -15.36
CA VAL A 140 -16.07 3.76 -14.07
C VAL A 140 -17.25 4.30 -13.25
N VAL A 141 -17.57 3.60 -12.16
CA VAL A 141 -18.57 4.01 -11.17
C VAL A 141 -18.03 5.17 -10.32
N GLY A 142 -16.76 5.09 -9.94
CA GLY A 142 -16.07 6.15 -9.23
C GLY A 142 -14.59 5.82 -9.01
N THR A 143 -13.83 6.85 -8.70
CA THR A 143 -12.37 6.81 -8.62
C THR A 143 -11.87 7.40 -7.31
N VAL A 144 -10.80 6.84 -6.77
CA VAL A 144 -9.97 7.44 -5.72
C VAL A 144 -8.53 7.55 -6.23
N LEU A 145 -7.88 8.67 -5.95
CA LEU A 145 -6.47 8.90 -6.24
C LEU A 145 -5.71 9.06 -4.92
N LEU A 146 -4.70 8.22 -4.70
CA LEU A 146 -3.84 8.26 -3.52
C LEU A 146 -2.40 8.52 -3.95
N PRO A 147 -1.78 9.64 -3.57
CA PRO A 147 -0.35 9.85 -3.78
C PRO A 147 0.47 8.81 -3.00
N LEU A 148 1.46 8.16 -3.64
CA LEU A 148 2.31 7.15 -3.00
C LEU A 148 3.04 7.69 -1.76
N GLN A 149 3.40 8.98 -1.78
CA GLN A 149 4.05 9.65 -0.64
C GLN A 149 3.14 9.66 0.59
N LYS A 150 1.81 9.68 0.44
CA LYS A 150 0.92 9.62 1.60
C LYS A 150 0.78 8.21 2.17
N LEU A 151 1.31 7.19 1.49
CA LEU A 151 1.23 5.79 1.89
C LEU A 151 2.55 5.27 2.48
N HIS A 152 3.62 6.09 2.47
CA HIS A 152 4.94 5.69 2.96
C HIS A 152 4.89 5.38 4.46
N ASN A 153 5.53 4.30 4.89
CA ASN A 153 5.79 4.00 6.31
C ASN A 153 4.54 4.09 7.22
N GLN A 154 3.34 3.99 6.65
CA GLN A 154 2.10 3.99 7.42
C GLN A 154 1.83 2.56 7.87
N ARG A 155 1.40 2.41 9.12
CA ARG A 155 0.79 1.15 9.53
C ARG A 155 -0.43 0.92 8.63
N PRO A 156 -0.62 -0.30 8.10
CA PRO A 156 -1.81 -0.60 7.30
C PRO A 156 -3.05 -0.28 8.13
N MET A 157 -3.80 0.75 7.73
CA MET A 157 -5.02 1.16 8.40
C MET A 157 -6.13 1.22 7.37
N ALA A 158 -7.18 0.44 7.61
CA ALA A 158 -8.37 0.46 6.78
C ALA A 158 -9.08 1.82 6.93
N LYS A 159 -9.30 2.50 5.80
CA LYS A 159 -9.94 3.81 5.75
C LYS A 159 -10.98 3.87 4.63
N TRP A 160 -12.11 4.49 4.92
CA TRP A 160 -13.11 4.83 3.91
C TRP A 160 -12.66 6.04 3.10
N HIS A 161 -12.73 5.91 1.78
CA HIS A 161 -12.42 6.95 0.81
C HIS A 161 -13.65 7.26 -0.03
N VAL A 162 -14.02 8.53 -0.09
CA VAL A 162 -15.09 9.01 -0.98
C VAL A 162 -14.66 8.88 -2.42
N LEU A 163 -15.49 8.24 -3.24
CA LEU A 163 -15.26 8.10 -4.67
C LEU A 163 -15.60 9.40 -5.40
N LYS A 164 -14.83 9.72 -6.42
CA LYS A 164 -15.06 10.83 -7.35
C LYS A 164 -15.50 10.33 -8.71
N LYS A 165 -16.41 11.04 -9.36
CA LYS A 165 -16.77 10.84 -10.78
C LYS A 165 -16.82 12.20 -11.47
N HIS A 166 -16.05 12.38 -12.54
CA HIS A 166 -15.88 13.67 -13.22
C HIS A 166 -15.53 14.81 -12.26
N ASP A 167 -14.52 14.57 -11.41
CA ASP A 167 -14.02 15.50 -10.38
C ASP A 167 -15.01 15.95 -9.30
N LYS A 168 -16.19 15.30 -9.23
CA LYS A 168 -17.18 15.53 -8.18
C LYS A 168 -17.23 14.37 -7.21
N ASP A 169 -17.32 14.68 -5.92
CA ASP A 169 -17.54 13.69 -4.88
C ASP A 169 -18.91 13.01 -5.11
N THR A 170 -18.91 11.69 -4.98
CA THR A 170 -20.12 10.89 -5.00
C THR A 170 -20.51 10.51 -3.57
N ILE A 171 -21.69 9.91 -3.41
CA ILE A 171 -22.07 9.33 -2.11
C ILE A 171 -21.37 7.98 -1.84
N GLY A 172 -20.76 7.38 -2.86
CA GLY A 172 -20.11 6.08 -2.79
C GLY A 172 -18.76 6.18 -2.11
N GLU A 173 -18.45 5.20 -1.27
CA GLU A 173 -17.18 5.11 -0.57
C GLU A 173 -16.57 3.72 -0.69
N ILE A 174 -15.24 3.65 -0.72
CA ILE A 174 -14.48 2.41 -0.75
C ILE A 174 -13.57 2.30 0.46
N LEU A 175 -13.54 1.11 1.07
CA LEU A 175 -12.68 0.77 2.19
C LEU A 175 -11.38 0.17 1.66
N LEU A 176 -10.28 0.87 1.90
CA LEU A 176 -8.95 0.49 1.45
C LEU A 176 -8.00 0.43 2.64
N SER A 177 -7.05 -0.51 2.60
CA SER A 177 -5.85 -0.48 3.45
C SER A 177 -4.64 -0.60 2.54
N CYS A 178 -3.79 0.43 2.55
CA CYS A 178 -2.61 0.48 1.71
C CYS A 178 -1.34 0.48 2.58
N SER A 179 -0.28 -0.16 2.10
CA SER A 179 1.04 -0.12 2.71
C SER A 179 2.08 0.03 1.60
N PHE A 180 2.89 1.09 1.67
CA PHE A 180 3.98 1.29 0.73
C PHE A 180 5.34 1.20 1.44
N GLN A 181 6.05 0.11 1.19
CA GLN A 181 7.40 -0.14 1.66
C GLN A 181 8.39 0.25 0.56
N ARG A 182 8.89 1.48 0.63
CA ARG A 182 9.86 2.02 -0.33
C ARG A 182 11.31 1.59 -0.05
N SER A 183 11.64 1.39 1.23
CA SER A 183 12.98 1.07 1.69
C SER A 183 12.90 0.13 2.90
N PRO A 184 13.11 -1.19 2.70
CA PRO A 184 13.33 -2.12 3.80
C PRO A 184 14.40 -1.66 4.79
N ILE A 185 15.48 -1.00 4.32
CA ILE A 185 16.54 -0.47 5.19
C ILE A 185 15.98 0.61 6.12
N SER A 186 15.38 1.67 5.56
CA SER A 186 14.84 2.77 6.38
C SER A 186 13.72 2.32 7.31
N ALA A 187 12.93 1.32 6.91
CA ALA A 187 11.89 0.75 7.76
C ALA A 187 12.49 0.06 9.01
N LEU A 188 13.57 -0.71 8.84
CA LEU A 188 14.27 -1.35 9.96
C LEU A 188 15.02 -0.36 10.84
N GLU A 189 15.63 0.67 10.24
CA GLU A 189 16.30 1.74 11.01
C GLU A 189 15.31 2.46 11.94
N LEU A 190 14.13 2.81 11.43
CA LEU A 190 13.07 3.41 12.24
C LEU A 190 12.57 2.45 13.34
N GLU A 191 12.41 1.17 13.03
CA GLU A 191 12.00 0.17 14.03
C GLU A 191 13.03 0.02 15.15
N LEU A 192 14.32 0.01 14.81
CA LEU A 192 15.42 0.00 15.78
C LEU A 192 15.44 1.25 16.66
N GLU A 193 15.20 2.43 16.08
CA GLU A 193 15.09 3.68 16.83
C GLU A 193 13.92 3.65 17.83
N LEU A 194 12.75 3.14 17.41
CA LEU A 194 11.59 2.99 18.29
C LEU A 194 11.86 2.00 19.43
N LEU A 195 12.53 0.88 19.15
CA LEU A 195 12.94 -0.09 20.18
C LEU A 195 13.94 0.52 21.17
N GLN A 196 14.89 1.32 20.68
CA GLN A 196 15.84 2.02 21.55
C GLN A 196 15.13 3.01 22.47
N ASN A 197 14.17 3.77 21.94
CA ASN A 197 13.39 4.71 22.74
C ASN A 197 12.58 3.98 23.81
N GLN A 198 11.96 2.83 23.48
CA GLN A 198 11.26 2.00 24.47
C GLN A 198 12.19 1.45 25.56
N ALA A 199 13.42 1.06 25.21
CA ALA A 199 14.39 0.61 26.21
C ALA A 199 14.81 1.76 27.13
N ASN A 200 15.04 2.95 26.57
CA ASN A 200 15.38 4.16 27.33
C ASN A 200 14.27 4.57 28.30
N GLU A 201 13.00 4.32 27.99
CA GLU A 201 11.86 4.59 28.89
C GLU A 201 11.78 3.62 30.09
N LEU A 202 12.43 2.45 30.00
CA LEU A 202 12.42 1.42 31.04
C LEU A 202 13.63 1.50 31.99
N HIS A 203 14.63 2.33 31.66
CA HIS A 203 15.82 2.61 32.46
C HIS A 203 15.66 3.91 33.25
#